data_AF-A0A933TI93-F1
#
_entry.id   AF-A0A933TI93-F1
#
_cell.length_a   1.000
_cell.length_b   1.000
_cell.length_c   1.000
_cell.angle_alpha   90.00
_cell.angle_beta   90.00
_cell.angle_gamma   90.00
#
_symmetry.space_group_name_H-M   'P 1'
#
loop_
_entity.id
_entity.type
_entity.pdbx_description
1 polymer ?
#
loop_
_entity_poly.entity_id
_entity_poly.type
_entity_poly.pdbx_seq_one_letter_code
_entity_poly.pdbx_strand_id
1 'polypeptide(L)'
;MEPIDGDDERMLVTLLWRGDHTTKGVALRSGLCGFRMPLMTPLPDSDVWYASFPAAPDTRTTYQFLPDPPFETGSGGVSGDDYVALVLHDGWTADPRNEKHFDPGAGSNIQSVLEMPRAAPQHWIEMREVPHGRIEPHRFDSEALGNARVVWTYTPPGFDDTAPAYPLVLLFDGYAYLQMSIHHTLDNLIATGRIPPIICAMVHQLDRNVELSCNEAFAAAMAKELCSAWLPQRYNTTLDPARTVVGGISLGGLGAAFCGFRHSDRFGHVISQSGPYWWGPGAPTPASVDNPDVHWDWMIDQYGDSGLLPLRWYLDVGSLEVSSLPGIEVDMVASNRRLRDTLRAKGYPVQYAEFPGGHDYVCWRGTIADALIATLGRR
;
A
#
# COMPACT_ATOMS: atom_id res chain seq x y z
N MET A 1 4.14 26.08 -4.58
CA MET A 1 5.35 25.32 -4.98
C MET A 1 6.30 26.32 -5.58
N GLU A 2 7.54 26.35 -5.11
CA GLU A 2 8.55 27.29 -5.58
C GLU A 2 9.94 26.65 -5.60
N PRO A 3 10.88 27.13 -6.45
CA PRO A 3 12.27 26.70 -6.39
C PRO A 3 12.90 27.01 -5.01
N ILE A 4 13.90 26.22 -4.61
CA ILE A 4 14.73 26.50 -3.44
C ILE A 4 16.06 27.06 -3.94
N ASP A 5 16.47 28.23 -3.42
CA ASP A 5 17.73 28.86 -3.82
C ASP A 5 18.92 27.92 -3.58
N GLY A 6 19.61 27.55 -4.66
CA GLY A 6 20.78 26.66 -4.63
C GLY A 6 20.48 25.17 -4.55
N ASP A 7 19.23 24.74 -4.76
CA ASP A 7 18.83 23.33 -4.79
C ASP A 7 18.00 23.02 -6.05
N ASP A 8 18.66 22.41 -7.04
CA ASP A 8 18.05 22.03 -8.32
C ASP A 8 17.33 20.67 -8.26
N GLU A 9 17.49 19.93 -7.16
CA GLU A 9 16.93 18.59 -6.97
C GLU A 9 15.58 18.62 -6.25
N ARG A 10 15.28 19.69 -5.52
CA ARG A 10 14.07 19.82 -4.70
C ARG A 10 13.37 21.15 -4.91
N MET A 11 12.06 21.14 -4.67
CA MET A 11 11.22 22.34 -4.65
C MET A 11 10.57 22.49 -3.27
N LEU A 12 10.30 23.72 -2.87
CA LEU A 12 9.57 24.00 -1.65
C LEU A 12 8.07 23.88 -1.91
N VAL A 13 7.41 23.02 -1.14
CA VAL A 13 5.96 22.88 -1.14
C VAL A 13 5.43 23.47 0.16
N THR A 14 4.64 24.52 0.05
CA THR A 14 3.90 25.11 1.18
C THR A 14 2.43 24.74 1.08
N LEU A 15 1.95 24.02 2.09
CA LEU A 15 0.54 23.72 2.28
C LEU A 15 -0.06 24.81 3.17
N LEU A 16 -1.23 25.32 2.79
CA LEU A 16 -1.91 26.41 3.46
C LEU A 16 -3.29 25.97 3.92
N TRP A 17 -3.63 26.28 5.16
CA TRP A 17 -4.99 26.19 5.66
C TRP A 17 -5.48 27.58 6.06
N ARG A 18 -6.71 27.92 5.70
CA ARG A 18 -7.36 29.15 6.14
C ARG A 18 -8.36 28.79 7.24
N GLY A 19 -8.02 29.12 8.48
CA GLY A 19 -8.90 28.99 9.63
C GLY A 19 -9.83 30.19 9.77
N ASP A 20 -10.38 30.35 10.95
CA ASP A 20 -11.08 31.55 11.40
C ASP A 20 -10.48 32.06 12.72
N HIS A 21 -11.06 33.12 13.27
CA HIS A 21 -10.63 33.74 14.53
C HIS A 21 -10.75 32.82 15.76
N THR A 22 -11.36 31.65 15.63
CA THR A 22 -11.53 30.65 16.69
C THR A 22 -10.60 29.44 16.53
N THR A 23 -9.96 29.26 15.38
CA THR A 23 -9.03 28.16 15.12
C THR A 23 -7.80 28.26 16.03
N LYS A 24 -7.59 27.23 16.84
CA LYS A 24 -6.52 27.14 17.85
C LYS A 24 -5.28 26.42 17.34
N GLY A 25 -5.45 25.53 16.35
CA GLY A 25 -4.36 24.84 15.70
C GLY A 25 -4.82 24.01 14.52
N VAL A 26 -3.86 23.56 13.71
CA VAL A 26 -4.14 22.71 12.55
C VAL A 26 -3.08 21.61 12.50
N ALA A 27 -3.50 20.35 12.58
CA ALA A 27 -2.62 19.21 12.30
C ALA A 27 -2.63 18.88 10.81
N LEU A 28 -1.50 18.39 10.32
CA LEU A 28 -1.29 18.00 8.93
C LEU A 28 -0.95 16.52 8.86
N ARG A 29 -1.64 15.77 7.99
CA ARG A 29 -1.26 14.42 7.57
C ARG A 29 -0.84 14.52 6.11
N SER A 30 0.39 14.14 5.78
CA SER A 30 0.87 14.12 4.40
C SER A 30 2.05 13.18 4.24
N GLY A 31 2.22 12.57 3.07
CA GLY A 31 3.45 11.84 2.76
C GLY A 31 4.69 12.73 2.78
N LEU A 32 4.56 14.07 2.60
CA LEU A 32 5.68 15.01 2.75
C LEU A 32 6.30 15.03 4.16
N CYS A 33 5.53 14.66 5.17
CA CYS A 33 5.99 14.57 6.56
C CYS A 33 6.02 13.11 7.08
N GLY A 34 5.90 12.13 6.17
CA GLY A 34 5.76 10.72 6.50
C GLY A 34 4.71 10.49 7.60
N PHE A 35 5.06 9.72 8.63
CA PHE A 35 4.17 9.37 9.73
C PHE A 35 4.17 10.37 10.89
N ARG A 36 4.74 11.57 10.77
CA ARG A 36 4.92 12.49 11.92
C ARG A 36 3.67 13.27 12.32
N MET A 37 2.73 13.46 11.40
CA MET A 37 1.52 14.27 11.57
C MET A 37 1.71 15.63 12.30
N PRO A 38 2.58 16.53 11.81
CA PRO A 38 2.96 17.74 12.52
C PRO A 38 1.81 18.76 12.64
N LEU A 39 1.93 19.68 13.60
CA LEU A 39 1.14 20.91 13.64
C LEU A 39 1.66 21.93 12.62
N MET A 40 0.75 22.65 11.97
CA MET A 40 1.05 23.77 11.09
C MET A 40 1.39 25.03 11.91
N THR A 41 2.17 25.93 11.32
CA THR A 41 2.56 27.20 11.95
C THR A 41 1.55 28.29 11.58
N PRO A 42 1.04 29.08 12.54
CA PRO A 42 0.19 30.23 12.22
C PRO A 42 1.02 31.34 11.56
N LEU A 43 0.50 31.92 10.49
CA LEU A 43 1.06 33.12 9.87
C LEU A 43 0.63 34.35 10.69
N PRO A 44 1.57 35.13 11.26
CA PRO A 44 1.23 36.28 12.10
C PRO A 44 0.25 37.25 11.45
N ASP A 45 -0.62 37.83 12.27
CA ASP A 45 -1.63 38.83 11.86
C ASP A 45 -2.60 38.35 10.75
N SER A 46 -2.87 37.04 10.67
CA SER A 46 -3.77 36.44 9.68
C SER A 46 -4.56 35.25 10.21
N ASP A 47 -5.51 34.76 9.42
CA ASP A 47 -6.27 33.51 9.64
C ASP A 47 -5.60 32.30 8.94
N VAL A 48 -4.35 32.42 8.51
CA VAL A 48 -3.64 31.43 7.70
C VAL A 48 -2.68 30.61 8.55
N TRP A 49 -2.66 29.31 8.29
CA TRP A 49 -1.71 28.34 8.84
C TRP A 49 -0.91 27.74 7.69
N TYR A 50 0.38 27.48 7.89
CA TYR A 50 1.25 26.95 6.86
C TYR A 50 2.19 25.84 7.37
N ALA A 51 2.56 24.94 6.46
CA ALA A 51 3.67 24.02 6.65
C ALA A 51 4.43 23.88 5.32
N SER A 52 5.75 23.95 5.38
CA SER A 52 6.62 23.93 4.19
C SER A 52 7.59 22.75 4.23
N PHE A 53 7.68 22.02 3.12
CA PHE A 53 8.55 20.85 2.98
C PHE A 53 9.34 20.91 1.68
N PRO A 54 10.64 20.59 1.69
CA PRO A 54 11.35 20.30 0.45
C PRO A 54 10.88 18.96 -0.10
N ALA A 55 10.53 18.91 -1.40
CA ALA A 55 10.09 17.69 -2.08
C ALA A 55 10.77 17.57 -3.44
N ALA A 56 11.04 16.34 -3.87
CA ALA A 56 11.50 16.10 -5.23
C ALA A 56 10.42 16.56 -6.23
N PRO A 57 10.78 17.19 -7.35
CA PRO A 57 9.82 17.76 -8.29
C PRO A 57 9.01 16.73 -9.08
N ASP A 58 9.32 15.44 -8.95
CA ASP A 58 8.55 14.30 -9.45
C ASP A 58 7.68 13.63 -8.37
N THR A 59 7.62 14.21 -7.16
CA THR A 59 6.83 13.67 -6.04
C THR A 59 5.34 13.64 -6.36
N ARG A 60 4.69 12.53 -6.01
CA ARG A 60 3.23 12.41 -5.86
C ARG A 60 2.92 11.92 -4.45
N THR A 61 1.92 12.49 -3.79
CA THR A 61 1.48 12.07 -2.44
C THR A 61 0.07 12.60 -2.15
N THR A 62 -0.48 12.26 -0.99
CA THR A 62 -1.71 12.87 -0.48
C THR A 62 -1.46 13.76 0.73
N TYR A 63 -2.44 14.60 1.05
CA TYR A 63 -2.49 15.33 2.31
C TYR A 63 -3.93 15.60 2.78
N GLN A 64 -4.07 15.81 4.09
CA GLN A 64 -5.30 16.17 4.79
C GLN A 64 -4.99 17.12 5.95
N PHE A 65 -5.97 17.91 6.35
CA PHE A 65 -5.90 18.80 7.50
C PHE A 65 -6.83 18.34 8.62
N LEU A 66 -6.46 18.63 9.85
CA LEU A 66 -7.33 18.52 11.02
C LEU A 66 -7.27 19.84 11.80
N PRO A 67 -8.20 20.77 11.55
CA PRO A 67 -8.38 21.96 12.38
C PRO A 67 -8.82 21.56 13.80
N ASP A 68 -8.33 22.30 14.78
CA ASP A 68 -8.64 22.13 16.21
C ASP A 68 -8.47 20.69 16.69
N PRO A 69 -7.25 20.12 16.59
CA PRO A 69 -6.99 18.75 17.04
C PRO A 69 -7.34 18.59 18.53
N PRO A 70 -7.62 17.35 19.00
CA PRO A 70 -8.25 17.07 20.30
C PRO A 70 -7.30 17.21 21.51
N PHE A 71 -6.33 18.13 21.45
CA PHE A 71 -5.34 18.41 22.49
C PHE A 71 -4.85 19.85 22.40
N GLU A 72 -4.18 20.34 23.45
CA GLU A 72 -3.65 21.70 23.46
C GLU A 72 -2.46 21.83 22.51
N THR A 73 -2.57 22.72 21.53
CA THR A 73 -1.53 22.99 20.53
C THR A 73 -0.50 23.97 21.09
N GLY A 74 0.41 23.45 21.94
CA GLY A 74 1.55 24.20 22.50
C GLY A 74 2.83 24.10 21.66
N SER A 75 3.90 24.75 22.13
CA SER A 75 5.22 24.78 21.44
C SER A 75 6.02 23.47 21.53
N GLY A 76 5.46 22.41 22.12
CA GLY A 76 6.16 21.16 22.44
C GLY A 76 6.16 20.08 21.35
N GLY A 77 5.56 20.34 20.17
CA GLY A 77 5.32 19.31 19.16
C GLY A 77 4.18 18.35 19.56
N VAL A 78 4.01 17.27 18.81
CA VAL A 78 2.98 16.24 19.06
C VAL A 78 3.56 15.16 19.98
N SER A 79 2.99 14.97 21.17
CA SER A 79 3.39 13.89 22.08
C SER A 79 2.93 12.51 21.58
N GLY A 80 3.34 11.43 22.25
CA GLY A 80 2.88 10.08 21.88
C GLY A 80 1.36 9.90 22.02
N ASP A 81 0.77 10.42 23.10
CA ASP A 81 -0.67 10.36 23.33
C ASP A 81 -1.45 11.22 22.32
N ASP A 82 -0.93 12.42 22.03
CA ASP A 82 -1.52 13.31 21.01
C ASP A 82 -1.47 12.65 19.62
N TYR A 83 -0.38 11.95 19.31
CA TYR A 83 -0.26 11.21 18.05
C TYR A 83 -1.30 10.09 17.94
N VAL A 84 -1.52 9.32 19.01
CA VAL A 84 -2.60 8.31 19.04
C VAL A 84 -3.96 8.98 18.83
N ALA A 85 -4.20 10.13 19.47
CA ALA A 85 -5.42 10.90 19.27
C ALA A 85 -5.59 11.34 17.81
N LEU A 86 -4.52 11.81 17.14
CA LEU A 86 -4.53 12.18 15.72
C LEU A 86 -4.84 10.99 14.79
N VAL A 87 -4.25 9.83 15.05
CA VAL A 87 -4.43 8.61 14.25
C VAL A 87 -5.88 8.13 14.32
N LEU A 88 -6.49 8.17 15.50
CA LEU A 88 -7.85 7.69 15.75
C LEU A 88 -8.93 8.72 15.40
N HIS A 89 -8.56 9.98 15.16
CA HIS A 89 -9.52 11.04 14.86
C HIS A 89 -10.16 10.86 13.48
N ASP A 90 -11.47 11.09 13.37
CA ASP A 90 -12.25 10.98 12.14
C ASP A 90 -12.50 12.33 11.45
N GLY A 91 -12.21 13.46 12.09
CA GLY A 91 -12.37 14.81 11.53
C GLY A 91 -11.34 15.26 10.48
N TRP A 92 -10.52 14.37 9.92
CA TRP A 92 -9.57 14.74 8.86
C TRP A 92 -10.31 15.15 7.60
N THR A 93 -9.94 16.29 7.03
CA THR A 93 -10.58 16.85 5.84
C THR A 93 -9.59 17.05 4.70
N ALA A 94 -10.09 16.91 3.48
CA ALA A 94 -9.38 17.35 2.29
C ALA A 94 -9.29 18.89 2.26
N ASP A 95 -8.28 19.40 1.56
CA ASP A 95 -8.16 20.81 1.21
C ASP A 95 -9.32 21.25 0.30
N PRO A 96 -10.22 22.13 0.75
CA PRO A 96 -11.35 22.58 -0.04
C PRO A 96 -10.94 23.45 -1.25
N ARG A 97 -9.65 23.83 -1.35
CA ARG A 97 -9.11 24.63 -2.47
C ARG A 97 -8.34 23.79 -3.48
N ASN A 98 -8.13 22.50 -3.23
CA ASN A 98 -7.49 21.59 -4.17
C ASN A 98 -8.56 20.79 -4.91
N GLU A 99 -8.66 20.92 -6.23
CA GLU A 99 -9.64 20.18 -7.03
C GLU A 99 -9.29 18.68 -7.18
N LYS A 100 -8.04 18.30 -6.90
CA LYS A 100 -7.58 16.92 -7.02
C LYS A 100 -7.78 16.19 -5.70
N HIS A 101 -8.67 15.21 -5.71
CA HIS A 101 -8.97 14.38 -4.56
C HIS A 101 -8.80 12.89 -4.85
N PHE A 102 -8.61 12.12 -3.80
CA PHE A 102 -8.65 10.66 -3.82
C PHE A 102 -9.52 10.18 -2.66
N ASP A 103 -10.47 9.30 -2.96
CA ASP A 103 -11.31 8.64 -1.97
C ASP A 103 -10.76 7.22 -1.74
N PRO A 104 -10.16 6.94 -0.56
CA PRO A 104 -9.70 5.59 -0.23
C PRO A 104 -10.87 4.63 0.06
N GLY A 105 -12.07 5.18 0.27
CA GLY A 105 -13.30 4.51 0.66
C GLY A 105 -13.21 3.75 1.99
N ALA A 106 -14.12 2.78 2.19
CA ALA A 106 -14.23 1.97 3.41
C ALA A 106 -14.36 2.80 4.71
N GLY A 107 -15.02 3.97 4.63
CA GLY A 107 -15.18 4.89 5.75
C GLY A 107 -13.95 5.77 6.03
N SER A 108 -12.92 5.71 5.19
CA SER A 108 -11.79 6.64 5.23
C SER A 108 -12.18 8.01 4.69
N ASN A 109 -11.56 9.06 5.20
CA ASN A 109 -11.78 10.42 4.71
C ASN A 109 -11.10 10.65 3.35
N ILE A 110 -11.77 11.44 2.51
CA ILE A 110 -11.23 11.93 1.23
C ILE A 110 -9.92 12.69 1.48
N GLN A 111 -8.94 12.46 0.63
CA GLN A 111 -7.60 13.05 0.70
C GLN A 111 -7.38 13.99 -0.47
N SER A 112 -6.58 15.04 -0.27
CA SER A 112 -6.14 15.91 -1.37
C SER A 112 -4.90 15.33 -2.02
N VAL A 113 -4.84 15.37 -3.35
CA VAL A 113 -3.70 14.84 -4.11
C VAL A 113 -2.75 15.98 -4.41
N LEU A 114 -1.49 15.77 -4.03
CA LEU A 114 -0.37 16.64 -4.40
C LEU A 114 0.43 15.95 -5.51
N GLU A 115 0.55 16.61 -6.65
CA GLU A 115 1.40 16.17 -7.76
C GLU A 115 2.37 17.30 -8.10
N MET A 116 3.66 17.04 -7.96
CA MET A 116 4.69 17.99 -8.35
C MET A 116 4.78 18.09 -9.88
N PRO A 117 5.31 19.19 -10.45
CA PRO A 117 5.25 19.45 -11.89
C PRO A 117 5.88 18.38 -12.80
N ARG A 118 6.83 17.60 -12.28
CA ARG A 118 7.50 16.50 -13.01
C ARG A 118 6.99 15.11 -12.61
N ALA A 119 5.92 15.01 -11.81
CA ALA A 119 5.37 13.73 -11.40
C ALA A 119 4.92 12.91 -12.61
N ALA A 120 5.42 11.68 -12.73
CA ALA A 120 5.14 10.85 -13.89
C ALA A 120 3.64 10.59 -14.04
N PRO A 121 3.08 10.65 -15.26
CA PRO A 121 1.68 10.34 -15.48
C PRO A 121 1.40 8.85 -15.21
N GLN A 122 0.24 8.56 -14.63
CA GLN A 122 -0.21 7.20 -14.35
C GLN A 122 -1.20 6.73 -15.43
N HIS A 123 -0.73 6.53 -16.67
CA HIS A 123 -1.63 6.20 -17.78
C HIS A 123 -2.35 4.85 -17.67
N TRP A 124 -1.86 3.94 -16.81
CA TRP A 124 -2.46 2.61 -16.66
C TRP A 124 -3.79 2.62 -15.89
N ILE A 125 -4.01 3.57 -14.98
CA ILE A 125 -5.23 3.64 -14.16
C ILE A 125 -6.40 4.33 -14.87
N GLU A 126 -6.12 4.97 -16.00
CA GLU A 126 -7.12 5.70 -16.79
C GLU A 126 -8.01 4.72 -17.55
N MET A 127 -9.31 5.04 -17.61
CA MET A 127 -10.21 4.36 -18.53
C MET A 127 -9.79 4.70 -19.97
N ARG A 128 -9.56 3.67 -20.79
CA ARG A 128 -9.18 3.81 -22.20
C ARG A 128 -10.14 3.02 -23.08
N GLU A 129 -10.19 3.35 -24.36
CA GLU A 129 -10.98 2.63 -25.36
C GLU A 129 -10.32 1.28 -25.72
N VAL A 130 -10.35 0.33 -24.78
CA VAL A 130 -9.87 -1.05 -24.93
C VAL A 130 -10.97 -2.02 -24.49
N PRO A 131 -10.94 -3.30 -24.89
CA PRO A 131 -11.84 -4.29 -24.33
C PRO A 131 -11.73 -4.35 -22.81
N HIS A 132 -12.86 -4.39 -22.12
CA HIS A 132 -12.94 -4.37 -20.67
C HIS A 132 -13.27 -5.75 -20.10
N GLY A 133 -12.55 -6.12 -19.04
CA GLY A 133 -12.85 -7.28 -18.23
C GLY A 133 -14.07 -7.04 -17.34
N ARG A 134 -14.38 -8.03 -16.51
CA ARG A 134 -15.54 -7.98 -15.62
C ARG A 134 -15.12 -8.22 -14.19
N ILE A 135 -15.58 -7.35 -13.29
CA ILE A 135 -15.44 -7.55 -11.84
C ILE A 135 -16.77 -8.04 -11.27
N GLU A 136 -16.70 -9.11 -10.48
CA GLU A 136 -17.84 -9.66 -9.75
C GLU A 136 -17.53 -9.86 -8.26
N PRO A 137 -18.41 -9.42 -7.35
CA PRO A 137 -18.30 -9.77 -5.95
C PRO A 137 -18.84 -11.18 -5.70
N HIS A 138 -18.13 -11.95 -4.88
CA HIS A 138 -18.56 -13.26 -4.44
C HIS A 138 -18.43 -13.41 -2.93
N ARG A 139 -19.33 -14.19 -2.34
CA ARG A 139 -19.17 -14.70 -0.99
C ARG A 139 -18.21 -15.89 -1.03
N PHE A 140 -17.17 -15.82 -0.21
CA PHE A 140 -16.25 -16.92 0.08
C PHE A 140 -16.39 -17.33 1.54
N ASP A 141 -16.88 -18.55 1.77
CA ASP A 141 -16.98 -19.16 3.09
C ASP A 141 -15.71 -19.97 3.37
N SER A 142 -15.02 -19.65 4.46
CA SER A 142 -13.77 -20.33 4.86
C SER A 142 -14.00 -21.16 6.11
N GLU A 143 -13.70 -22.46 6.01
CA GLU A 143 -13.80 -23.38 7.14
C GLU A 143 -12.67 -23.11 8.14
N ALA A 144 -11.43 -22.96 7.67
CA ALA A 144 -10.27 -22.68 8.50
C ALA A 144 -10.39 -21.36 9.29
N LEU A 145 -11.10 -20.37 8.74
CA LEU A 145 -11.30 -19.08 9.40
C LEU A 145 -12.64 -18.97 10.15
N GLY A 146 -13.54 -19.93 9.99
CA GLY A 146 -14.87 -19.91 10.61
C GLY A 146 -15.70 -18.68 10.24
N ASN A 147 -15.44 -18.07 9.09
CA ASN A 147 -16.09 -16.85 8.66
C ASN A 147 -16.34 -16.83 7.15
N ALA A 148 -17.07 -15.82 6.70
CA ALA A 148 -17.28 -15.56 5.29
C ALA A 148 -16.91 -14.12 4.95
N ARG A 149 -16.32 -13.94 3.78
CA ARG A 149 -15.83 -12.65 3.30
C ARG A 149 -16.20 -12.43 1.85
N VAL A 150 -16.07 -11.19 1.41
CA VAL A 150 -16.20 -10.84 -0.01
C VAL A 150 -14.86 -11.07 -0.70
N VAL A 151 -14.90 -11.72 -1.86
CA VAL A 151 -13.80 -11.77 -2.81
C VAL A 151 -14.33 -11.21 -4.13
N TRP A 152 -13.69 -10.16 -4.64
CA TRP A 152 -13.98 -9.67 -5.99
C TRP A 152 -13.09 -10.39 -6.99
N THR A 153 -13.68 -10.95 -8.03
CA THR A 153 -12.94 -11.62 -9.10
C THR A 153 -13.00 -10.77 -10.36
N TYR A 154 -11.85 -10.57 -10.98
CA TYR A 154 -11.70 -9.99 -12.31
C TYR A 154 -11.50 -11.13 -13.30
N THR A 155 -12.31 -11.17 -14.36
CA THR A 155 -12.09 -11.97 -15.56
C THR A 155 -11.65 -11.08 -16.71
N PRO A 156 -10.72 -11.53 -17.56
CA PRO A 156 -10.19 -10.71 -18.63
C PRO A 156 -11.22 -10.55 -19.76
N PRO A 157 -11.08 -9.54 -20.64
CA PRO A 157 -11.90 -9.43 -21.83
C PRO A 157 -11.84 -10.72 -22.65
N GLY A 158 -13.01 -11.24 -23.05
CA GLY A 158 -13.09 -12.50 -23.80
C GLY A 158 -12.79 -13.76 -22.98
N PHE A 159 -12.98 -13.72 -21.65
CA PHE A 159 -12.88 -14.89 -20.79
C PHE A 159 -13.68 -16.08 -21.34
N ASP A 160 -12.99 -17.22 -21.43
CA ASP A 160 -13.47 -18.51 -21.89
C ASP A 160 -13.02 -19.57 -20.89
N ASP A 161 -13.98 -20.29 -20.29
CA ASP A 161 -13.75 -21.34 -19.30
C ASP A 161 -13.19 -22.63 -19.89
N THR A 162 -13.19 -22.76 -21.22
CA THR A 162 -12.58 -23.87 -21.97
C THR A 162 -11.16 -23.60 -22.45
N ALA A 163 -10.68 -22.35 -22.36
CA ALA A 163 -9.31 -21.95 -22.72
C ALA A 163 -8.28 -22.60 -21.77
N PRO A 164 -6.97 -22.65 -22.11
CA PRO A 164 -5.94 -23.09 -21.17
C PRO A 164 -5.98 -22.30 -19.85
N ALA A 165 -5.63 -22.97 -18.75
CA ALA A 165 -5.79 -22.39 -17.42
C ALA A 165 -5.08 -21.03 -17.29
N TYR A 166 -5.78 -20.01 -16.80
CA TYR A 166 -5.30 -18.63 -16.67
C TYR A 166 -4.30 -18.51 -15.50
N PRO A 167 -3.26 -17.66 -15.62
CA PRO A 167 -2.49 -17.22 -14.46
C PRO A 167 -3.42 -16.58 -13.42
N LEU A 168 -3.05 -16.72 -12.14
CA LEU A 168 -3.83 -16.22 -11.01
C LEU A 168 -3.06 -15.12 -10.27
N VAL A 169 -3.74 -14.01 -9.98
CA VAL A 169 -3.24 -12.95 -9.10
C VAL A 169 -4.17 -12.83 -7.89
N LEU A 170 -3.67 -13.11 -6.70
CA LEU A 170 -4.36 -12.88 -5.44
C LEU A 170 -3.88 -11.55 -4.83
N LEU A 171 -4.80 -10.60 -4.64
CA LEU A 171 -4.51 -9.30 -4.02
C LEU A 171 -5.25 -9.17 -2.69
N PHE A 172 -4.52 -8.80 -1.64
CA PHE A 172 -5.10 -8.39 -0.36
C PHE A 172 -5.56 -6.93 -0.40
N ASP A 173 -6.37 -6.51 0.56
CA ASP A 173 -7.01 -5.19 0.56
C ASP A 173 -7.87 -4.96 -0.69
N GLY A 174 -8.70 -5.96 -1.04
CA GLY A 174 -9.42 -5.98 -2.31
C GLY A 174 -10.22 -4.70 -2.60
N TYR A 175 -10.83 -4.13 -1.56
CA TYR A 175 -11.55 -2.86 -1.68
C TYR A 175 -10.64 -1.68 -2.06
N ALA A 176 -9.42 -1.61 -1.52
CA ALA A 176 -8.47 -0.55 -1.86
C ALA A 176 -8.06 -0.63 -3.33
N TYR A 177 -7.80 -1.83 -3.86
CA TYR A 177 -7.48 -2.01 -5.28
C TYR A 177 -8.63 -1.58 -6.20
N LEU A 178 -9.89 -1.77 -5.80
CA LEU A 178 -11.04 -1.25 -6.54
C LEU A 178 -11.04 0.28 -6.58
N GLN A 179 -10.77 0.96 -5.45
CA GLN A 179 -10.64 2.42 -5.39
C GLN A 179 -9.44 2.94 -6.19
N MET A 180 -8.37 2.15 -6.26
CA MET A 180 -7.20 2.41 -7.10
C MET A 180 -7.45 2.14 -8.60
N SER A 181 -8.68 1.76 -9.00
CA SER A 181 -9.07 1.47 -10.38
C SER A 181 -8.26 0.34 -11.02
N ILE A 182 -7.96 -0.72 -10.26
CA ILE A 182 -7.13 -1.85 -10.73
C ILE A 182 -7.64 -2.49 -12.03
N HIS A 183 -8.96 -2.51 -12.28
CA HIS A 183 -9.54 -3.05 -13.51
C HIS A 183 -9.06 -2.31 -14.76
N HIS A 184 -8.95 -0.98 -14.73
CA HIS A 184 -8.38 -0.22 -15.85
C HIS A 184 -6.92 -0.60 -16.08
N THR A 185 -6.14 -0.74 -15.01
CA THR A 185 -4.74 -1.19 -15.10
C THR A 185 -4.66 -2.57 -15.75
N LEU A 186 -5.49 -3.53 -15.31
CA LEU A 186 -5.52 -4.88 -15.89
C LEU A 186 -5.94 -4.86 -17.36
N ASP A 187 -7.03 -4.18 -17.70
CA ASP A 187 -7.52 -4.04 -19.08
C ASP A 187 -6.43 -3.47 -19.99
N ASN A 188 -5.82 -2.35 -19.57
CA ASN A 188 -4.81 -1.65 -20.36
C ASN A 188 -3.55 -2.51 -20.55
N LEU A 189 -3.08 -3.20 -19.51
CA LEU A 189 -1.90 -4.08 -19.61
C LEU A 189 -2.18 -5.31 -20.49
N ILE A 190 -3.37 -5.89 -20.41
CA ILE A 190 -3.78 -7.02 -21.24
C ILE A 190 -3.93 -6.59 -22.70
N ALA A 191 -4.64 -5.50 -22.96
CA ALA A 191 -4.86 -4.97 -24.32
C ALA A 191 -3.57 -4.59 -25.03
N THR A 192 -2.56 -4.13 -24.29
CA THR A 192 -1.22 -3.81 -24.82
C THR A 192 -0.26 -5.00 -24.82
N GLY A 193 -0.70 -6.19 -24.39
CA GLY A 193 0.10 -7.40 -24.36
C GLY A 193 1.27 -7.38 -23.36
N ARG A 194 1.26 -6.43 -22.41
CA ARG A 194 2.29 -6.29 -21.37
C ARG A 194 2.18 -7.38 -20.30
N ILE A 195 0.98 -7.90 -20.07
CA ILE A 195 0.71 -9.11 -19.30
C ILE A 195 -0.25 -10.03 -20.10
N PRO A 196 -0.25 -11.36 -19.88
CA PRO A 196 -1.27 -12.23 -20.46
C PRO A 196 -2.66 -11.96 -19.84
N PRO A 197 -3.75 -12.43 -20.47
CA PRO A 197 -5.05 -12.54 -19.78
C PRO A 197 -4.90 -13.33 -18.47
N ILE A 198 -5.45 -12.79 -17.38
CA ILE A 198 -5.36 -13.38 -16.03
C ILE A 198 -6.72 -13.43 -15.34
N ILE A 199 -6.84 -14.27 -14.33
CA ILE A 199 -7.85 -14.12 -13.27
C ILE A 199 -7.20 -13.37 -12.11
N CYS A 200 -7.85 -12.32 -11.61
CA CYS A 200 -7.41 -11.62 -10.40
C CYS A 200 -8.48 -11.74 -9.32
N ALA A 201 -8.11 -12.22 -8.13
CA ALA A 201 -8.97 -12.31 -6.96
C ALA A 201 -8.52 -11.29 -5.91
N MET A 202 -9.40 -10.37 -5.57
CA MET A 202 -9.20 -9.27 -4.63
C MET A 202 -9.96 -9.60 -3.34
N VAL A 203 -9.23 -9.87 -2.27
CA VAL A 203 -9.79 -10.41 -1.01
C VAL A 203 -10.09 -9.28 -0.05
N HIS A 204 -11.30 -9.24 0.49
CA HIS A 204 -11.65 -8.40 1.64
C HIS A 204 -11.15 -9.02 2.95
N GLN A 205 -10.52 -8.21 3.80
CA GLN A 205 -10.10 -8.57 5.14
C GLN A 205 -11.15 -8.11 6.15
N LEU A 206 -11.53 -8.98 7.08
CA LEU A 206 -12.52 -8.66 8.11
C LEU A 206 -11.84 -8.00 9.32
N ASP A 207 -10.72 -8.57 9.74
CA ASP A 207 -9.78 -7.95 10.67
C ASP A 207 -8.41 -7.90 10.00
N ARG A 208 -8.14 -6.77 9.34
CA ARG A 208 -6.92 -6.56 8.57
C ARG A 208 -5.65 -6.76 9.41
N ASN A 209 -5.66 -6.29 10.66
CA ASN A 209 -4.49 -6.31 11.52
C ASN A 209 -4.19 -7.73 12.04
N VAL A 210 -5.21 -8.55 12.26
CA VAL A 210 -5.02 -9.95 12.66
C VAL A 210 -4.70 -10.84 11.46
N GLU A 211 -5.40 -10.65 10.34
CA GLU A 211 -5.31 -11.54 9.18
C GLU A 211 -4.01 -11.38 8.39
N LEU A 212 -3.52 -10.14 8.24
CA LEU A 212 -2.35 -9.85 7.40
C LEU A 212 -1.01 -9.81 8.18
N SER A 213 -1.05 -9.89 9.51
CA SER A 213 0.14 -9.91 10.37
C SER A 213 0.68 -11.33 10.56
N CYS A 214 1.14 -11.94 9.47
CA CYS A 214 1.76 -13.29 9.45
C CYS A 214 0.89 -14.39 10.09
N ASN A 215 -0.41 -14.39 9.82
CA ASN A 215 -1.37 -15.35 10.38
C ASN A 215 -1.42 -16.66 9.59
N GLU A 216 -1.10 -17.78 10.26
CA GLU A 216 -1.09 -19.13 9.67
C GLU A 216 -2.43 -19.55 9.08
N ALA A 217 -3.52 -19.35 9.84
CA ALA A 217 -4.84 -19.79 9.43
C ALA A 217 -5.31 -19.01 8.19
N PHE A 218 -5.01 -17.70 8.17
CA PHE A 218 -5.31 -16.86 7.01
C PHE A 218 -4.50 -17.29 5.78
N ALA A 219 -3.19 -17.48 5.92
CA ALA A 219 -2.33 -17.93 4.81
C ALA A 219 -2.79 -19.29 4.25
N ALA A 220 -3.15 -20.24 5.14
CA ALA A 220 -3.65 -21.55 4.75
C ALA A 220 -5.01 -21.47 4.04
N ALA A 221 -5.94 -20.64 4.52
CA ALA A 221 -7.24 -20.43 3.89
C ALA A 221 -7.08 -19.82 2.48
N MET A 222 -6.19 -18.84 2.32
CA MET A 222 -5.92 -18.24 1.01
C MET A 222 -5.32 -19.25 0.03
N ALA A 223 -4.32 -20.03 0.46
CA ALA A 223 -3.66 -21.00 -0.40
C ALA A 223 -4.56 -22.21 -0.75
N LYS A 224 -5.15 -22.84 0.25
CA LYS A 224 -5.80 -24.16 0.13
C LYS A 224 -7.27 -24.04 -0.22
N GLU A 225 -8.00 -23.21 0.50
CA GLU A 225 -9.45 -23.09 0.31
C GLU A 225 -9.77 -22.17 -0.87
N LEU A 226 -9.20 -20.97 -0.91
CA LEU A 226 -9.51 -20.01 -1.97
C LEU A 226 -8.80 -20.36 -3.29
N CYS A 227 -7.47 -20.38 -3.31
CA CYS A 227 -6.70 -20.53 -4.55
C CYS A 227 -6.66 -21.95 -5.12
N SER A 228 -6.79 -22.99 -4.29
CA SER A 228 -6.70 -24.39 -4.76
C SER A 228 -8.04 -25.10 -4.91
N ALA A 229 -9.11 -24.63 -4.26
CA ALA A 229 -10.42 -25.26 -4.34
C ALA A 229 -11.49 -24.31 -4.90
N TRP A 230 -11.70 -23.15 -4.28
CA TRP A 230 -12.85 -22.29 -4.60
C TRP A 230 -12.75 -21.62 -5.98
N LEU A 231 -11.57 -21.10 -6.33
CA LEU A 231 -11.32 -20.42 -7.61
C LEU A 231 -11.35 -21.40 -8.81
N PRO A 232 -10.64 -22.56 -8.80
CA PRO A 232 -10.66 -23.52 -9.91
C PRO A 232 -12.05 -24.09 -10.25
N GLN A 233 -12.98 -24.12 -9.28
CA GLN A 233 -14.36 -24.56 -9.50
C GLN A 233 -15.21 -23.56 -10.30
N ARG A 234 -14.76 -22.30 -10.40
CA ARG A 234 -15.52 -21.18 -10.98
C ARG A 234 -14.85 -20.62 -12.22
N TYR A 235 -13.53 -20.65 -12.24
CA TYR A 235 -12.69 -20.14 -13.32
C TYR A 235 -11.63 -21.18 -13.59
N ASN A 236 -11.23 -21.36 -14.85
CA ASN A 236 -10.14 -22.26 -15.20
C ASN A 236 -8.79 -21.65 -14.77
N THR A 237 -8.53 -21.54 -13.46
CA THR A 237 -7.30 -20.98 -12.91
C THR A 237 -6.20 -22.02 -12.83
N THR A 238 -4.97 -21.58 -13.00
CA THR A 238 -3.80 -22.45 -12.84
C THR A 238 -3.60 -22.85 -11.37
N LEU A 239 -3.14 -24.09 -11.17
CA LEU A 239 -2.61 -24.59 -9.91
C LEU A 239 -1.08 -24.54 -9.85
N ASP A 240 -0.42 -24.09 -10.92
CA ASP A 240 1.03 -23.96 -10.98
C ASP A 240 1.48 -22.73 -10.16
N PRO A 241 2.33 -22.91 -9.12
CA PRO A 241 2.85 -21.77 -8.35
C PRO A 241 3.62 -20.79 -9.24
N ALA A 242 4.35 -21.25 -10.26
CA ALA A 242 5.10 -20.38 -11.16
C ALA A 242 4.20 -19.44 -11.99
N ARG A 243 2.88 -19.65 -11.97
CA ARG A 243 1.88 -18.80 -12.66
C ARG A 243 0.88 -18.19 -11.68
N THR A 244 1.21 -18.19 -10.39
CA THR A 244 0.37 -17.66 -9.32
C THR A 244 1.12 -16.61 -8.52
N VAL A 245 0.54 -15.42 -8.48
CA VAL A 245 1.03 -14.24 -7.76
C VAL A 245 0.19 -14.02 -6.52
N VAL A 246 0.82 -13.71 -5.39
CA VAL A 246 0.17 -13.11 -4.23
C VAL A 246 0.73 -11.72 -4.01
N GLY A 247 -0.11 -10.75 -3.69
CA GLY A 247 0.35 -9.38 -3.48
C GLY A 247 -0.53 -8.53 -2.59
N GLY A 248 0.01 -7.40 -2.18
CA GLY A 248 -0.70 -6.44 -1.35
C GLY A 248 0.11 -5.17 -1.10
N ILE A 249 -0.58 -4.20 -0.50
CA ILE A 249 -0.07 -2.88 -0.11
C ILE A 249 0.09 -2.83 1.40
N SER A 250 1.14 -2.19 1.91
CA SER A 250 1.37 -2.05 3.35
C SER A 250 1.32 -3.41 4.05
N LEU A 251 0.50 -3.60 5.08
CA LEU A 251 0.31 -4.88 5.75
C LEU A 251 -0.10 -6.02 4.80
N GLY A 252 -0.78 -5.73 3.69
CA GLY A 252 -1.02 -6.70 2.62
C GLY A 252 0.26 -7.19 1.95
N GLY A 253 1.28 -6.34 1.82
CA GLY A 253 2.61 -6.74 1.35
C GLY A 253 3.34 -7.67 2.33
N LEU A 254 3.18 -7.43 3.64
CA LEU A 254 3.66 -8.35 4.69
C LEU A 254 2.92 -9.69 4.64
N GLY A 255 1.59 -9.66 4.58
CA GLY A 255 0.76 -10.85 4.47
C GLY A 255 1.05 -11.66 3.19
N ALA A 256 1.33 -10.99 2.07
CA ALA A 256 1.69 -11.62 0.81
C ALA A 256 3.05 -12.32 0.88
N ALA A 257 4.04 -11.65 1.49
CA ALA A 257 5.32 -12.26 1.82
C ALA A 257 5.14 -13.51 2.69
N PHE A 258 4.33 -13.42 3.75
CA PHE A 258 4.08 -14.57 4.61
C PHE A 258 3.36 -15.72 3.89
N CYS A 259 2.38 -15.43 3.03
CA CYS A 259 1.73 -16.44 2.19
C CYS A 259 2.72 -17.13 1.25
N GLY A 260 3.61 -16.36 0.60
CA GLY A 260 4.68 -16.91 -0.24
C GLY A 260 5.64 -17.79 0.56
N PHE A 261 6.00 -17.37 1.78
CA PHE A 261 6.87 -18.13 2.68
C PHE A 261 6.26 -19.47 3.10
N ARG A 262 5.01 -19.46 3.56
CA ARG A 262 4.31 -20.65 4.07
C ARG A 262 3.80 -21.58 2.98
N HIS A 263 3.45 -21.03 1.81
CA HIS A 263 2.76 -21.74 0.75
C HIS A 263 3.41 -21.52 -0.62
N SER A 264 4.74 -21.66 -0.70
CA SER A 264 5.49 -21.59 -1.96
C SER A 264 5.16 -22.74 -2.94
N ASP A 265 4.45 -23.77 -2.46
CA ASP A 265 3.83 -24.81 -3.28
C ASP A 265 2.62 -24.28 -4.08
N ARG A 266 2.02 -23.16 -3.64
CA ARG A 266 0.87 -22.53 -4.31
C ARG A 266 1.19 -21.18 -4.93
N PHE A 267 2.11 -20.42 -4.36
CA PHE A 267 2.51 -19.09 -4.81
C PHE A 267 3.97 -19.10 -5.26
N GLY A 268 4.25 -18.67 -6.49
CA GLY A 268 5.62 -18.57 -7.02
C GLY A 268 6.09 -17.13 -7.19
N HIS A 269 5.20 -16.15 -7.01
CA HIS A 269 5.50 -14.73 -7.14
C HIS A 269 4.90 -13.94 -5.98
N VAL A 270 5.67 -13.01 -5.43
CA VAL A 270 5.24 -12.07 -4.40
C VAL A 270 5.35 -10.65 -4.93
N ILE A 271 4.26 -9.88 -4.81
CA ILE A 271 4.25 -8.42 -4.97
C ILE A 271 4.07 -7.78 -3.60
N SER A 272 5.01 -6.94 -3.19
CA SER A 272 4.84 -6.13 -1.98
C SER A 272 5.03 -4.66 -2.33
N GLN A 273 3.97 -3.89 -2.10
CA GLN A 273 4.01 -2.44 -2.24
C GLN A 273 4.08 -1.82 -0.84
N SER A 274 5.25 -1.30 -0.49
CA SER A 274 5.52 -0.64 0.79
C SER A 274 5.20 -1.52 2.00
N GLY A 275 5.67 -2.78 2.00
CA GLY A 275 5.43 -3.72 3.11
C GLY A 275 6.12 -3.28 4.41
N PRO A 276 5.48 -3.35 5.59
CA PRO A 276 6.06 -2.92 6.86
C PRO A 276 7.02 -3.97 7.42
N TYR A 277 8.19 -4.12 6.81
CA TYR A 277 9.14 -5.18 7.19
C TYR A 277 9.94 -4.89 8.46
N TRP A 278 9.77 -3.71 9.07
CA TRP A 278 10.21 -3.46 10.45
C TRP A 278 9.40 -4.25 11.46
N TRP A 279 8.17 -4.66 11.11
CA TRP A 279 7.20 -5.35 11.97
C TRP A 279 7.76 -6.62 12.63
N GLY A 280 7.24 -6.92 13.83
CA GLY A 280 7.46 -8.17 14.56
C GLY A 280 6.16 -8.72 15.16
N PRO A 281 6.05 -10.05 15.40
CA PRO A 281 4.87 -10.66 16.02
C PRO A 281 4.47 -9.98 17.33
N GLY A 282 3.20 -9.57 17.43
CA GLY A 282 2.67 -8.86 18.61
C GLY A 282 3.02 -7.36 18.67
N ALA A 283 3.66 -6.80 17.65
CA ALA A 283 4.03 -5.40 17.53
C ALA A 283 3.48 -4.76 16.23
N PRO A 284 3.45 -3.42 16.10
CA PRO A 284 3.60 -2.48 17.18
C PRO A 284 2.31 -2.38 18.01
N THR A 285 2.46 -2.37 19.33
CA THR A 285 1.51 -1.87 20.31
C THR A 285 2.20 -0.78 21.15
N PRO A 286 1.48 0.10 21.86
CA PRO A 286 2.10 1.06 22.78
C PRO A 286 3.05 0.39 23.78
N ALA A 287 2.75 -0.85 24.21
CA ALA A 287 3.60 -1.63 25.10
C ALA A 287 4.84 -2.26 24.43
N SER A 288 4.86 -2.36 23.10
CA SER A 288 5.95 -3.00 22.35
C SER A 288 7.12 -2.05 22.05
N VAL A 289 6.88 -0.74 22.13
CA VAL A 289 7.81 0.29 21.64
C VAL A 289 9.17 0.23 22.35
N ASP A 290 9.15 0.07 23.67
CA ASP A 290 10.35 -0.04 24.52
C ASP A 290 10.64 -1.48 24.95
N ASN A 291 9.93 -2.47 24.39
CA ASN A 291 10.07 -3.86 24.81
C ASN A 291 11.24 -4.52 24.07
N PRO A 292 12.35 -4.86 24.74
CA PRO A 292 13.51 -5.48 24.10
C PRO A 292 13.25 -6.91 23.58
N ASP A 293 12.15 -7.54 24.02
CA ASP A 293 11.77 -8.89 23.60
C ASP A 293 11.00 -8.89 22.26
N VAL A 294 10.68 -7.71 21.71
CA VAL A 294 10.06 -7.63 20.38
C VAL A 294 11.08 -7.99 19.33
N HIS A 295 10.78 -9.07 18.62
CA HIS A 295 11.57 -9.48 17.46
C HIS A 295 11.18 -8.64 16.24
N TRP A 296 11.72 -7.43 16.15
CA TRP A 296 11.62 -6.58 14.96
C TRP A 296 12.29 -7.23 13.74
N ASP A 297 11.92 -6.80 12.54
CA ASP A 297 12.41 -7.36 11.27
C ASP A 297 12.10 -8.87 11.10
N TRP A 298 11.13 -9.40 11.84
CA TRP A 298 10.89 -10.85 11.96
C TRP A 298 10.77 -11.57 10.61
N MET A 299 10.03 -10.99 9.67
CA MET A 299 9.82 -11.59 8.34
C MET A 299 11.12 -11.62 7.52
N ILE A 300 12.00 -10.65 7.70
CA ILE A 300 13.31 -10.61 7.06
C ILE A 300 14.15 -11.80 7.57
N ASP A 301 14.15 -12.03 8.88
CA ASP A 301 14.87 -13.14 9.51
C ASP A 301 14.31 -14.49 9.08
N GLN A 302 12.98 -14.64 8.97
CA GLN A 302 12.38 -15.87 8.43
C GLN A 302 12.91 -16.23 7.04
N TYR A 303 13.01 -15.26 6.13
CA TYR A 303 13.59 -15.49 4.81
C TYR A 303 15.10 -15.75 4.87
N GLY A 304 15.83 -15.04 5.74
CA GLY A 304 17.26 -15.25 5.97
C GLY A 304 17.58 -16.68 6.41
N ASP A 305 16.80 -17.21 7.35
CA ASP A 305 17.02 -18.50 7.99
C ASP A 305 16.48 -19.69 7.17
N SER A 306 15.52 -19.44 6.28
CA SER A 306 14.91 -20.49 5.45
C SER A 306 15.84 -21.05 4.37
N GLY A 307 15.53 -22.23 3.82
CA GLY A 307 16.08 -22.65 2.52
C GLY A 307 15.61 -21.74 1.38
N LEU A 308 16.29 -21.77 0.23
CA LEU A 308 15.82 -21.03 -0.95
C LEU A 308 14.47 -21.60 -1.42
N LEU A 309 13.43 -20.77 -1.35
CA LEU A 309 12.09 -21.10 -1.84
C LEU A 309 11.97 -20.76 -3.34
N PRO A 310 11.08 -21.42 -4.11
CA PRO A 310 10.89 -21.17 -5.54
C PRO A 310 10.06 -19.90 -5.79
N LEU A 311 10.47 -18.78 -5.21
CA LEU A 311 9.77 -17.50 -5.25
C LEU A 311 10.50 -16.47 -6.10
N ARG A 312 9.73 -15.62 -6.78
CA ARG A 312 10.20 -14.41 -7.46
C ARG A 312 9.51 -13.20 -6.87
N TRP A 313 10.23 -12.09 -6.78
CA TRP A 313 9.79 -10.92 -6.03
C TRP A 313 9.72 -9.67 -6.89
N TYR A 314 8.66 -8.91 -6.66
CA TYR A 314 8.62 -7.48 -6.88
C TYR A 314 8.41 -6.78 -5.53
N LEU A 315 9.25 -5.79 -5.25
CA LEU A 315 9.20 -4.95 -4.05
C LEU A 315 9.24 -3.48 -4.47
N ASP A 316 8.36 -2.65 -3.92
CA ASP A 316 8.54 -1.21 -3.96
C ASP A 316 8.28 -0.53 -2.62
N VAL A 317 8.75 0.71 -2.46
CA VAL A 317 8.53 1.54 -1.29
C VAL A 317 8.61 3.02 -1.66
N GLY A 318 7.81 3.88 -1.03
CA GLY A 318 7.87 5.32 -1.21
C GLY A 318 9.11 5.91 -0.53
N SER A 319 9.84 6.76 -1.24
CA SER A 319 11.07 7.39 -0.74
C SER A 319 10.83 8.35 0.44
N LEU A 320 9.59 8.78 0.68
CA LEU A 320 9.21 9.64 1.80
C LEU A 320 8.77 8.85 3.05
N GLU A 321 8.79 7.52 3.01
CA GLU A 321 8.39 6.64 4.12
C GLU A 321 9.52 6.44 5.16
N VAL A 322 10.19 7.54 5.52
CA VAL A 322 11.42 7.59 6.34
C VAL A 322 11.20 8.25 7.71
N SER A 323 10.08 7.97 8.37
CA SER A 323 9.65 8.71 9.57
C SER A 323 9.40 7.83 10.78
N SER A 324 10.03 8.19 11.89
CA SER A 324 9.73 7.65 13.22
C SER A 324 8.31 8.04 13.67
N LEU A 325 7.57 7.07 14.21
CA LEU A 325 6.46 7.33 15.11
C LEU A 325 7.04 7.83 16.44
N PRO A 326 6.31 8.61 17.27
CA PRO A 326 6.77 8.91 18.62
C PRO A 326 7.11 7.61 19.37
N GLY A 327 8.39 7.42 19.70
CA GLY A 327 8.92 6.24 20.37
C GLY A 327 9.33 5.07 19.46
N ILE A 328 8.81 4.93 18.23
CA ILE A 328 9.18 3.83 17.31
C ILE A 328 9.95 4.39 16.11
N GLU A 329 11.21 3.99 15.94
CA GLU A 329 11.93 4.23 14.69
C GLU A 329 11.37 3.35 13.57
N VAL A 330 10.35 3.87 12.88
CA VAL A 330 9.81 3.27 11.66
C VAL A 330 10.54 3.84 10.45
N ASP A 331 11.33 3.01 9.78
CA ASP A 331 11.87 3.34 8.46
C ASP A 331 11.48 2.24 7.48
N MET A 332 10.41 2.52 6.71
CA MET A 332 9.90 1.59 5.71
C MET A 332 10.92 1.41 4.59
N VAL A 333 11.61 2.48 4.20
CA VAL A 333 12.63 2.43 3.15
C VAL A 333 13.78 1.52 3.61
N ALA A 334 14.31 1.73 4.81
CA ALA A 334 15.39 0.92 5.34
C ALA A 334 14.98 -0.55 5.52
N SER A 335 13.79 -0.83 6.07
CA SER A 335 13.32 -2.21 6.24
C SER A 335 13.06 -2.92 4.90
N ASN A 336 12.50 -2.24 3.90
CA ASN A 336 12.35 -2.80 2.54
C ASN A 336 13.70 -3.02 1.84
N ARG A 337 14.68 -2.12 2.04
CA ARG A 337 16.06 -2.32 1.56
C ARG A 337 16.72 -3.53 2.23
N ARG A 338 16.57 -3.70 3.54
CA ARG A 338 17.06 -4.87 4.28
C ARG A 338 16.45 -6.16 3.76
N LEU A 339 15.13 -6.22 3.58
CA LEU A 339 14.48 -7.39 2.99
C LEU A 339 15.03 -7.70 1.59
N ARG A 340 15.10 -6.69 0.71
CA ARG A 340 15.66 -6.82 -0.64
C ARG A 340 17.06 -7.42 -0.60
N ASP A 341 17.92 -6.91 0.28
CA ASP A 341 19.31 -7.34 0.38
C ASP A 341 19.42 -8.77 0.92
N THR A 342 18.63 -9.13 1.93
CA THR A 342 18.49 -10.51 2.42
C THR A 342 18.04 -11.45 1.30
N LEU A 343 16.98 -11.12 0.58
CA LEU A 343 16.47 -11.94 -0.52
C LEU A 343 17.51 -12.11 -1.65
N ARG A 344 18.20 -11.04 -2.04
CA ARG A 344 19.25 -11.11 -3.07
C ARG A 344 20.44 -11.95 -2.62
N ALA A 345 20.88 -11.80 -1.37
CA ALA A 345 21.97 -12.60 -0.81
C ALA A 345 21.63 -14.10 -0.77
N LYS A 346 20.35 -14.44 -0.56
CA LYS A 346 19.84 -15.82 -0.62
C LYS A 346 19.70 -16.37 -2.04
N GLY A 347 19.74 -15.52 -3.08
CA GLY A 347 19.64 -15.91 -4.48
C GLY A 347 18.24 -15.80 -5.08
N TYR A 348 17.29 -15.14 -4.43
CA TYR A 348 15.97 -14.89 -5.00
C TYR A 348 16.06 -13.91 -6.19
N PRO A 349 15.27 -14.11 -7.27
CA PRO A 349 15.07 -13.09 -8.29
C PRO A 349 14.21 -11.95 -7.71
N VAL A 350 14.80 -10.76 -7.56
CA VAL A 350 14.13 -9.59 -6.95
C VAL A 350 14.21 -8.38 -7.87
N GLN A 351 13.06 -7.89 -8.30
CA GLN A 351 12.90 -6.54 -8.82
C GLN A 351 12.52 -5.60 -7.66
N TYR A 352 13.24 -4.47 -7.56
CA TYR A 352 13.06 -3.51 -6.48
C TYR A 352 13.01 -2.10 -7.05
N ALA A 353 12.07 -1.28 -6.57
CA ALA A 353 11.93 0.12 -6.94
C ALA A 353 11.69 1.01 -5.70
N GLU A 354 12.15 2.24 -5.77
CA GLU A 354 11.74 3.32 -4.87
C GLU A 354 11.06 4.38 -5.71
N PHE A 355 9.91 4.89 -5.27
CA PHE A 355 9.16 5.91 -5.99
C PHE A 355 9.11 7.23 -5.20
N PRO A 356 9.07 8.39 -5.87
CA PRO A 356 9.03 9.70 -5.21
C PRO A 356 7.62 9.94 -4.63
N GLY A 357 7.39 9.47 -3.42
CA GLY A 357 6.09 9.55 -2.76
C GLY A 357 6.11 8.95 -1.35
N GLY A 358 4.98 9.07 -0.65
CA GLY A 358 4.78 8.51 0.68
C GLY A 358 3.99 7.20 0.66
N HIS A 359 3.47 6.84 1.84
CA HIS A 359 2.66 5.65 2.08
C HIS A 359 1.22 5.84 1.57
N ASP A 360 1.09 6.02 0.25
CA ASP A 360 -0.11 6.59 -0.39
C ASP A 360 -0.69 5.70 -1.51
N TYR A 361 -2.02 5.52 -1.50
CA TYR A 361 -2.75 4.81 -2.57
C TYR A 361 -2.57 5.44 -3.95
N VAL A 362 -2.43 6.76 -4.03
CA VAL A 362 -2.20 7.47 -5.30
C VAL A 362 -0.84 7.16 -5.91
N CYS A 363 0.11 6.63 -5.13
CA CYS A 363 1.37 6.12 -5.63
C CYS A 363 1.23 4.66 -6.04
N TRP A 364 0.73 3.81 -5.13
CA TRP A 364 0.58 2.37 -5.36
C TRP A 364 -0.31 2.03 -6.56
N ARG A 365 -1.31 2.86 -6.87
CA ARG A 365 -2.17 2.65 -8.06
C ARG A 365 -1.39 2.75 -9.36
N GLY A 366 -0.29 3.51 -9.37
CA GLY A 366 0.64 3.57 -10.48
C GLY A 366 1.59 2.37 -10.49
N THR A 367 2.23 2.09 -9.36
CA THR A 367 3.32 1.09 -9.31
C THR A 367 2.84 -0.36 -9.38
N ILE A 368 1.55 -0.63 -9.12
CA ILE A 368 0.97 -1.97 -9.33
C ILE A 368 1.10 -2.42 -10.80
N ALA A 369 1.09 -1.49 -11.76
CA ALA A 369 1.31 -1.84 -13.16
C ALA A 369 2.73 -2.40 -13.39
N ASP A 370 3.74 -1.76 -12.82
CA ASP A 370 5.13 -2.21 -12.89
C ASP A 370 5.32 -3.56 -12.19
N ALA A 371 4.66 -3.76 -11.05
CA ALA A 371 4.67 -5.02 -10.31
C ALA A 371 4.07 -6.19 -11.10
N LEU A 372 2.92 -5.96 -11.76
CA LEU A 372 2.27 -6.95 -12.60
C LEU A 372 3.12 -7.28 -13.84
N ILE A 373 3.73 -6.27 -14.47
CA ILE A 373 4.64 -6.48 -15.60
C ILE A 373 5.88 -7.29 -15.17
N ALA A 374 6.47 -6.97 -14.02
CA ALA A 374 7.66 -7.66 -13.51
C ALA A 374 7.41 -9.15 -13.22
N THR A 375 6.21 -9.49 -12.75
CA THR A 375 5.85 -10.84 -12.33
C THR A 375 5.24 -11.67 -13.45
N LEU A 376 4.39 -11.09 -14.30
CA LEU A 376 3.61 -11.79 -15.33
C LEU A 376 4.00 -11.43 -16.77
N GLY A 377 4.83 -10.40 -16.96
CA GLY A 377 5.23 -9.95 -18.28
C GLY A 377 5.95 -11.02 -19.08
N ARG A 378 5.70 -11.05 -20.38
CA ARG A 378 6.42 -11.94 -21.31
C ARG A 378 7.88 -11.50 -21.37
N ARG A 379 8.81 -12.44 -21.19
CA ARG A 379 10.24 -12.21 -21.40
C ARG A 379 10.59 -12.26 -22.88
#